data_AF-A0A0E4GBJ6-F1
#
_entry.id   AF-A0A0E4GBJ6-F1
#
_cell.length_a   1.000
_cell.length_b   1.000
_cell.length_c   1.000
_cell.angle_alpha   90.00
_cell.angle_beta   90.00
_cell.angle_gamma   90.00
#
_symmetry.space_group_name_H-M   'P 1'
#
loop_
_entity.id
_entity.type
_entity.pdbx_description
1 polymer ?
#
loop_
_entity_poly.entity_id
_entity_poly.type
_entity_poly.pdbx_seq_one_letter_code
_entity_poly.pdbx_strand_id
1 'polypeptide(L)'
;MNIVVTKHAIKRYRQRMFDYYTPNENIVKLLQNIVRYGKKVYFRPSSRGYCFEVTHKGISVVVIYETKGVTIITCLGDKTYRNWVKNKENKTCYNRLHYPENDNWVNEYMNMCKQGNQH
;
A
#
# COMPACT_ATOMS: atom_id res chain seq x y z
N MET A 1 -16.04 -14.24 -6.92
CA MET A 1 -15.89 -12.99 -6.13
C MET A 1 -15.46 -11.87 -7.06
N ASN A 2 -16.26 -10.81 -7.21
CA ASN A 2 -15.92 -9.63 -8.00
C ASN A 2 -14.94 -8.74 -7.22
N ILE A 3 -13.77 -8.42 -7.80
CA ILE A 3 -12.73 -7.60 -7.15
C ILE A 3 -12.36 -6.45 -8.07
N VAL A 4 -12.71 -5.23 -7.67
CA VAL A 4 -12.45 -4.00 -8.42
C VAL A 4 -11.20 -3.33 -7.87
N VAL A 5 -10.28 -2.95 -8.75
CA VAL A 5 -9.05 -2.23 -8.38
C VAL A 5 -9.16 -0.78 -8.84
N THR A 6 -9.07 0.16 -7.90
CA THR A 6 -9.13 1.58 -8.24
C THR A 6 -7.84 2.06 -8.90
N LYS A 7 -7.93 3.09 -9.76
CA LYS A 7 -6.75 3.77 -10.33
C LYS A 7 -5.81 4.28 -9.23
N HIS A 8 -6.38 4.74 -8.10
CA HIS A 8 -5.61 5.18 -6.94
C HIS A 8 -4.77 4.04 -6.35
N ALA A 9 -5.31 2.84 -6.21
CA ALA A 9 -4.56 1.69 -5.69
C ALA A 9 -3.36 1.34 -6.59
N ILE A 10 -3.52 1.39 -7.91
CA ILE A 10 -2.43 1.15 -8.87
C ILE A 10 -1.36 2.24 -8.74
N LYS A 11 -1.75 3.52 -8.74
CA LYS A 11 -0.82 4.65 -8.54
C LYS A 11 0.00 4.47 -7.25
N ARG A 12 -0.67 4.12 -6.15
CA ARG A 12 -0.03 3.90 -4.85
C ARG A 12 0.92 2.71 -4.85
N TYR A 13 0.55 1.61 -5.51
CA TYR A 13 1.46 0.48 -5.67
C TYR A 13 2.75 0.93 -6.34
N ARG A 14 2.67 1.62 -7.48
CA ARG A 14 3.87 2.08 -8.21
C ARG A 14 4.79 2.93 -7.34
N GLN A 15 4.20 3.90 -6.65
CA GLN A 15 4.94 4.79 -5.77
C GLN A 15 5.60 4.02 -4.62
N ARG A 16 4.84 3.18 -3.91
CA ARG A 16 5.29 2.57 -2.65
C ARG A 16 6.16 1.33 -2.85
N MET A 17 6.03 0.66 -3.99
CA MET A 17 6.85 -0.49 -4.39
C MET A 17 7.96 -0.09 -5.36
N PHE A 18 8.06 1.18 -5.74
CA PHE A 18 9.01 1.70 -6.72
C PHE A 18 8.97 0.98 -8.07
N ASP A 19 7.78 0.49 -8.44
CA ASP A 19 7.55 -0.31 -9.64
C ASP A 19 6.80 0.51 -10.70
N TYR A 20 7.58 1.18 -11.55
CA TYR A 20 7.07 2.03 -12.63
C TYR A 20 7.01 1.33 -13.99
N TYR A 21 7.58 0.13 -14.10
CA TYR A 21 7.72 -0.59 -15.36
C TYR A 21 6.66 -1.69 -15.54
N THR A 22 6.20 -2.32 -14.45
CA THR A 22 5.20 -3.39 -14.55
C THR A 22 3.92 -2.86 -15.19
N PRO A 23 3.34 -3.54 -16.20
CA PRO A 23 2.08 -3.14 -16.81
C PRO A 23 0.93 -3.09 -15.79
N ASN A 24 -0.02 -2.16 -16.00
CA ASN A 24 -1.15 -1.99 -15.07
C ASN A 24 -1.95 -3.29 -14.85
N GLU A 25 -2.12 -4.10 -15.89
CA GLU A 25 -2.83 -5.39 -15.81
C GLU A 25 -2.17 -6.36 -14.83
N ASN A 26 -0.84 -6.41 -14.80
CA ASN A 26 -0.09 -7.26 -13.89
C ASN A 26 -0.20 -6.76 -12.45
N ILE A 27 -0.17 -5.42 -12.25
CA ILE A 27 -0.42 -4.82 -10.94
C ILE A 27 -1.84 -5.14 -10.47
N VAL A 28 -2.84 -5.03 -11.35
CA VAL A 28 -4.24 -5.39 -11.03
C VAL A 28 -4.36 -6.84 -10.61
N LYS A 29 -3.78 -7.78 -11.37
CA LYS A 29 -3.78 -9.22 -11.04
C LYS A 29 -3.10 -9.48 -9.69
N LEU A 30 -1.97 -8.81 -9.43
CA LEU A 30 -1.25 -8.92 -8.16
C LEU A 30 -2.12 -8.44 -6.99
N LEU A 31 -2.71 -7.24 -7.09
CA LEU A 31 -3.56 -6.68 -6.04
C LEU A 31 -4.81 -7.53 -5.80
N GLN A 32 -5.42 -8.08 -6.85
CA GLN A 32 -6.52 -9.04 -6.72
C GLN A 32 -6.10 -10.32 -6.00
N ASN A 33 -4.90 -10.85 -6.28
CA ASN A 33 -4.36 -12.02 -5.59
C ASN A 33 -4.12 -11.76 -4.10
N ILE A 34 -3.70 -10.54 -3.73
CA ILE A 34 -3.59 -10.17 -2.31
C ILE A 34 -4.95 -10.29 -1.61
N VAL A 35 -6.03 -9.85 -2.25
CA VAL A 35 -7.37 -9.95 -1.66
C VAL A 35 -7.87 -11.40 -1.59
N ARG A 36 -7.57 -12.22 -2.61
CA ARG A 36 -8.00 -13.62 -2.67
C ARG A 36 -7.30 -14.52 -1.66
N TYR A 37 -6.00 -14.33 -1.47
CA TYR A 37 -5.15 -15.24 -0.68
C TYR A 37 -4.59 -14.58 0.59
N GLY A 38 -4.89 -13.30 0.80
CA GLY A 38 -4.39 -12.55 1.94
C GLY A 38 -5.21 -12.77 3.20
N LYS A 39 -4.59 -12.41 4.32
CA LYS A 39 -5.24 -12.43 5.64
C LYS A 39 -5.74 -11.03 5.97
N LYS A 40 -6.95 -10.92 6.54
CA LYS A 40 -7.45 -9.68 7.12
C LYS A 40 -6.64 -9.41 8.40
N VAL A 41 -5.93 -8.29 8.43
CA VAL A 41 -5.00 -7.95 9.52
C VAL A 41 -5.61 -6.92 10.47
N TYR A 42 -6.34 -5.95 9.93
CA TYR A 42 -6.85 -4.85 10.73
C TYR A 42 -8.18 -4.31 10.22
N PHE A 43 -9.09 -4.01 11.13
CA PHE A 43 -10.32 -3.29 10.81
C PHE A 43 -10.07 -1.78 10.82
N ARG A 44 -10.43 -1.10 9.74
CA ARG A 44 -10.33 0.35 9.62
C ARG A 44 -11.76 0.93 9.64
N PRO A 45 -12.15 1.69 10.68
CA PRO A 45 -13.43 2.38 10.63
C PRO A 45 -13.41 3.40 9.49
N SER A 46 -14.44 3.39 8.65
CA SER A 46 -14.60 4.32 7.54
C SER A 46 -16.06 4.72 7.40
N SER A 47 -16.30 5.97 7.00
CA SER A 47 -17.64 6.47 6.66
C SER A 47 -18.25 5.76 5.45
N ARG A 48 -17.46 4.98 4.69
CA ARG A 48 -17.91 4.24 3.49
C ARG A 48 -18.13 2.74 3.75
N GLY A 49 -18.20 2.31 5.01
CA GLY A 49 -18.47 0.92 5.40
C GLY A 49 -17.27 0.20 6.01
N TYR A 50 -17.33 -1.14 6.03
CA TYR A 50 -16.31 -1.97 6.69
C TYR A 50 -15.02 -2.04 5.85
N CYS A 51 -14.04 -1.20 6.18
CA CYS A 51 -12.72 -1.26 5.57
C CYS A 51 -11.82 -2.25 6.30
N PHE A 52 -11.07 -3.04 5.56
CA PHE A 52 -10.08 -3.95 6.13
C PHE A 52 -8.74 -3.79 5.45
N GLU A 53 -7.68 -3.90 6.25
CA GLU A 53 -6.33 -4.12 5.76
C GLU A 53 -6.15 -5.61 5.48
N VAL A 54 -5.76 -5.95 4.25
CA VAL A 54 -5.48 -7.32 3.81
C VAL A 54 -4.02 -7.41 3.41
N THR A 55 -3.31 -8.44 3.89
CA THR A 55 -1.88 -8.63 3.62
C THR A 55 -1.62 -10.00 3.01
N HIS A 56 -0.80 -10.02 1.96
CA HIS A 56 -0.31 -11.23 1.32
C HIS A 56 1.09 -10.99 0.77
N LYS A 57 2.02 -11.96 0.96
CA LYS A 57 3.42 -11.86 0.51
C LYS A 57 4.11 -10.54 0.90
N GLY A 58 3.85 -10.06 2.11
CA GLY A 58 4.45 -8.84 2.64
C GLY A 58 3.88 -7.52 2.12
N ILE A 59 2.94 -7.55 1.16
CA ILE A 59 2.26 -6.36 0.63
C ILE A 59 0.88 -6.23 1.28
N SER A 60 0.58 -5.03 1.77
CA SER A 60 -0.71 -4.73 2.40
C SER A 60 -1.56 -3.83 1.52
N VAL A 61 -2.86 -4.09 1.44
CA VAL A 61 -3.86 -3.27 0.75
C VAL A 61 -5.02 -2.94 1.69
N VAL A 62 -5.72 -1.84 1.44
CA VAL A 62 -6.99 -1.55 2.10
C VAL A 62 -8.12 -1.82 1.12
N VAL A 63 -9.13 -2.53 1.61
CA VAL A 63 -10.32 -2.90 0.83
C VAL A 63 -11.59 -2.51 1.55
N ILE A 64 -12.63 -2.27 0.76
CA ILE A 64 -14.02 -2.19 1.22
C ILE A 64 -14.72 -3.47 0.79
N TYR A 65 -15.34 -4.17 1.74
CA TYR A 65 -16.23 -5.29 1.43
C TYR A 65 -17.65 -4.76 1.27
N GLU A 66 -18.21 -4.94 0.08
CA GLU A 66 -19.58 -4.60 -0.29
C GLU A 66 -20.39 -5.88 -0.48
N THR A 67 -21.71 -5.78 -0.52
CA THR A 67 -22.60 -6.93 -0.69
C THR A 67 -22.33 -7.72 -1.97
N LYS A 68 -21.87 -7.07 -3.04
CA LYS A 68 -21.64 -7.67 -4.37
C LYS A 68 -20.17 -7.87 -4.74
N GLY A 69 -19.22 -7.50 -3.88
CA GLY A 69 -17.81 -7.58 -4.23
C GLY A 69 -16.86 -6.90 -3.25
N VAL A 70 -15.61 -6.78 -3.68
CA VAL A 70 -14.54 -6.16 -2.90
C VAL A 70 -13.87 -5.08 -3.73
N THR A 71 -13.75 -3.88 -3.18
CA THR A 71 -13.09 -2.75 -3.84
C THR A 71 -11.76 -2.46 -3.18
N ILE A 72 -10.67 -2.51 -3.93
CA ILE A 72 -9.32 -2.15 -3.46
C ILE A 72 -9.15 -0.64 -3.60
N ILE A 73 -9.15 0.05 -2.45
CA ILE A 73 -9.10 1.52 -2.41
C ILE A 73 -7.68 2.06 -2.41
N THR A 74 -6.72 1.37 -1.79
CA THR A 74 -5.32 1.81 -1.75
C THR A 74 -4.37 0.62 -1.49
N CYS A 75 -3.14 0.71 -1.99
CA CYS A 75 -2.05 -0.24 -1.68
C CYS A 75 -1.11 0.43 -0.69
N LEU A 76 -0.90 -0.12 0.51
CA LEU A 76 -0.06 0.46 1.56
C LEU A 76 1.44 0.21 1.37
N GLY A 77 1.81 -0.60 0.37
CA GLY A 77 3.19 -1.03 0.13
C GLY A 77 3.58 -2.23 0.99
N ASP A 78 4.87 -2.51 1.02
CA ASP A 78 5.43 -3.61 1.80
C ASP A 78 5.85 -3.20 3.22
N LYS A 79 6.36 -4.17 3.98
CA LYS A 79 6.86 -3.95 5.33
C LYS A 79 8.01 -2.92 5.37
N THR A 80 8.90 -2.95 4.37
CA THR A 80 10.08 -2.07 4.30
C THR A 80 9.66 -0.63 4.13
N TYR A 81 8.80 -0.35 3.14
CA TYR A 81 8.22 0.96 2.91
C TYR A 81 7.47 1.47 4.14
N ARG A 82 6.61 0.63 4.74
CA ARG A 82 5.84 1.03 5.92
C ARG A 82 6.72 1.34 7.14
N ASN A 83 7.80 0.61 7.34
CA ASN A 83 8.75 0.90 8.42
C ASN A 83 9.49 2.21 8.18
N TRP A 84 9.90 2.47 6.94
CA TRP A 84 10.50 3.75 6.56
C TRP A 84 9.55 4.93 6.81
N VAL A 85 8.30 4.82 6.37
CA VAL A 85 7.27 5.86 6.62
C VAL A 85 7.10 6.10 8.12
N LYS A 86 6.95 5.05 8.94
CA LYS A 86 6.82 5.19 10.40
C LYS A 86 8.03 5.87 11.04
N ASN A 87 9.25 5.52 10.61
CA ASN A 87 10.47 6.11 11.14
C ASN A 87 10.63 7.58 10.74
N LYS A 88 10.10 7.97 9.57
CA LYS A 88 10.00 9.37 9.14
C LYS A 88 8.93 10.13 9.90
N GLU A 89 7.73 9.58 10.03
CA GLU A 89 6.60 10.20 10.73
C GLU A 89 6.89 10.37 12.23
N ASN A 90 7.64 9.46 12.85
CA ASN A 90 8.08 9.62 14.24
C ASN A 90 9.03 10.84 14.44
N LYS A 91 9.63 11.38 13.37
CA LYS A 91 10.41 12.63 13.44
C LYS A 91 9.55 13.89 13.25
N THR A 92 8.30 13.75 12.81
CA THR A 92 7.35 14.86 12.54
C THR A 92 6.01 14.53 13.19
N CYS A 93 5.88 14.83 14.47
CA CYS A 93 4.82 14.36 15.35
C CYS A 93 3.38 14.60 14.83
N TYR A 94 2.54 13.58 15.05
CA TYR A 94 1.07 13.54 15.18
C TYR A 94 0.15 13.73 13.94
N ASN A 95 -0.45 12.60 13.56
CA ASN A 95 -1.89 12.47 13.26
C ASN A 95 -2.46 12.92 11.91
N ARG A 96 -1.68 12.84 10.84
CA ARG A 96 -2.22 12.64 9.48
C ARG A 96 -1.14 11.97 8.66
N LEU A 97 -1.51 11.01 7.84
CA LEU A 97 -0.75 10.69 6.62
C LEU A 97 -0.75 11.98 5.77
N HIS A 98 0.08 12.95 6.13
CA HIS A 98 0.41 14.08 5.28
C HIS A 98 1.24 13.48 4.16
N TYR A 99 0.60 13.25 3.03
CA TYR A 99 1.28 12.85 1.82
C TYR A 99 2.16 14.02 1.40
N PRO A 100 3.49 13.90 1.48
CA PRO A 100 4.33 14.96 0.94
C PRO A 100 4.10 14.98 -0.57
N GLU A 101 3.62 16.09 -1.09
CA GLU A 101 3.46 16.34 -2.54
C GLU A 101 4.81 16.52 -3.25
N ASN A 102 5.93 16.34 -2.53
CA ASN A 102 7.26 16.70 -3.00
C ASN A 102 8.06 15.44 -3.31
N ASP A 103 8.45 15.24 -4.58
CA ASP A 103 9.01 13.99 -5.15
C ASP A 103 10.42 13.59 -4.64
N ASN A 104 11.04 14.37 -3.75
CA ASN A 104 12.40 14.13 -3.24
C ASN A 104 12.55 12.90 -2.31
N TRP A 105 11.46 12.28 -1.87
CA TRP A 105 11.50 11.15 -0.93
C TRP A 105 11.96 9.82 -1.57
N VAL A 106 11.84 9.70 -2.89
CA VAL A 106 12.21 8.47 -3.62
C VAL A 106 13.71 8.19 -3.47
N ASN A 107 14.55 9.21 -3.64
CA ASN A 107 16.00 9.09 -3.52
C ASN A 107 16.42 8.75 -2.09
N GLU A 108 15.74 9.32 -1.10
CA GLU A 108 16.03 9.08 0.31
C GLU A 108 15.69 7.63 0.74
N TYR A 109 14.55 7.09 0.30
CA TYR A 109 14.21 5.68 0.53
C TYR A 109 15.20 4.73 -0.15
N MET A 110 15.55 5.01 -1.42
CA MET A 110 16.50 4.18 -2.17
C MET A 110 17.90 4.18 -1.54
N ASN A 111 18.36 5.32 -1.01
CA ASN A 111 19.63 5.39 -0.30
C ASN A 111 19.61 4.60 1.01
N MET A 112 18.49 4.62 1.75
CA MET A 112 18.36 3.85 2.99
C MET A 112 18.36 2.34 2.72
N CYS A 113 17.69 1.88 1.65
CA CYS A 113 17.71 0.47 1.24
C CYS A 113 19.13 -0.01 0.87
N LYS A 114 19.96 0.87 0.30
CA LYS A 114 21.36 0.57 -0.02
C LYS A 114 22.25 0.46 1.22
N GLN A 115 22.01 1.29 2.23
CA GLN A 115 22.80 1.30 3.48
C GLN A 115 22.51 0.09 4.38
N GLY A 116 21.33 -0.55 4.26
CA GLY A 116 20.97 -1.75 5.03
C GLY A 116 21.58 -3.07 4.54
N ASN A 117 22.33 -3.08 3.44
CA ASN A 117 22.96 -4.27 2.84
C ASN A 117 24.49 -4.33 3.01
N GLN A 118 25.07 -3.47 3.86
CA GLN A 118 26.45 -3.56 4.29
C GLN A 118 26.51 -3.98 5.76
N HIS A 119 26.28 -5.26 6.05
CA HIS A 119 26.71 -5.92 7.29
C HIS A 119 26.70 -7.43 7.10
#